data_AF-A0AAQ1JVT8-F1
#
_entry.id   AF-A0AAQ1JVT8-F1
#
_cell.length_a   1.000
_cell.length_b   1.000
_cell.length_c   1.000
_cell.angle_alpha   90.00
_cell.angle_beta   90.00
_cell.angle_gamma   90.00
#
_symmetry.space_group_name_H-M   'P 1'
#
loop_
_entity.id
_entity.type
_entity.pdbx_description
1 polymer ?
#
loop_
_entity_poly.entity_id
_entity_poly.type
_entity_poly.pdbx_seq_one_letter_code
_entity_poly.pdbx_strand_id
1 'polypeptide(L)'
;MNTPTIDPLASHALYAAGRHAEALALLDALLEHDPANREALHLAARCLHALERADAEHPAGSADIADTAHAPPDASPALATALLALGNRFYARKQAAQAEHAWRAALAIEPDWPSALGNLGLALRDQDRAAEAETVLRQALAIAPDHAGARSNLALLLWHTQRLDAAHAEYRHILEREPDNLHANNNLGLLLLDLNRQPEAEAAFRRALAADPSVPEAHNNLGNALNQQARTDEAIAAYRQALALRPDYTVVKGNLAMLLLRNGRYAEGWPLYEARHDETVGEHAVKLPPVPWPRWCGEPLDGKSIIVWPEQGYGDDLQFCRYVTLLKARGAARVSVACGPALGRLFKSLEHVDAVYVLDGQGTIPRHDYWCFMMSLPLRFGTTVETIPAPMPYLRADAALAQSWRERLPARGFKVGVVWAGAPRPQDPRANAIDQRRSTHARDWLPILRVPGVRFVSLQKGEATQPQIHALPAELRPLDPMDAAQDFADTAAIVDALDLVITVDTSMAHLAGALGKPVWILSRYDACWRWLRERDNSPWYPRARLFQQRAPGDWGEVIARVARALDALAKA
;
A
#
# COMPACT_ATOMS: atom_id res chain seq x y z
N MET A 1 10.14 33.19 9.30
CA MET A 1 10.99 32.80 8.15
C MET A 1 10.85 33.92 7.14
N ASN A 2 11.95 34.58 6.79
CA ASN A 2 11.93 35.67 5.80
C ASN A 2 11.48 35.10 4.47
N THR A 3 10.35 35.58 3.94
CA THR A 3 10.03 35.46 2.52
C THR A 3 11.21 36.02 1.73
N PRO A 4 11.82 35.27 0.79
CA PRO A 4 12.80 35.85 -0.10
C PRO A 4 12.11 37.02 -0.82
N THR A 5 12.64 38.23 -0.70
CA THR A 5 12.24 39.36 -1.52
C THR A 5 12.73 39.04 -2.94
N ILE A 6 11.89 38.34 -3.71
CA ILE A 6 12.16 38.07 -5.12
C ILE A 6 11.92 39.40 -5.82
N ASP A 7 12.99 40.08 -6.20
CA ASP A 7 12.92 41.33 -6.96
C ASP A 7 12.36 41.02 -8.36
N PRO A 8 11.14 41.48 -8.70
CA PRO A 8 10.55 41.24 -10.01
C PRO A 8 11.43 41.78 -11.14
N LEU A 9 12.19 42.86 -10.88
CA LEU A 9 13.08 43.47 -11.86
C LEU A 9 14.25 42.55 -12.25
N ALA A 10 14.68 41.66 -11.37
CA ALA A 10 15.76 40.70 -11.66
C ALA A 10 15.35 39.70 -12.74
N SER A 11 14.12 39.18 -12.69
CA SER A 11 13.59 38.25 -13.70
C SER A 11 13.44 38.92 -15.07
N HIS A 12 13.01 40.18 -15.11
CA HIS A 12 12.95 40.97 -16.34
C HIS A 12 14.33 41.25 -16.91
N ALA A 13 15.32 41.60 -16.08
CA ALA A 13 16.69 41.82 -16.51
C ALA A 13 17.33 40.54 -17.08
N LEU A 14 17.11 39.39 -16.44
CA LEU A 14 17.58 38.09 -16.94
C LEU A 14 16.92 37.73 -18.27
N TYR A 15 15.61 37.93 -18.39
CA TYR A 15 14.90 37.71 -19.66
C TYR A 15 15.45 38.60 -20.78
N ALA A 16 15.64 39.90 -20.52
CA ALA A 16 16.20 40.84 -21.48
C ALA A 16 17.65 40.50 -21.88
N ALA A 17 18.41 39.86 -20.98
CA ALA A 17 19.76 39.35 -21.23
C ALA A 17 19.80 37.97 -21.91
N GLY A 18 18.65 37.40 -22.32
CA GLY A 18 18.58 36.07 -22.95
C GLY A 18 18.76 34.89 -21.97
N ARG A 19 18.84 35.14 -20.66
CA ARG A 19 19.06 34.13 -19.61
C ARG A 19 17.72 33.52 -19.18
N HIS A 20 16.99 32.94 -20.13
CA HIS A 20 15.59 32.50 -19.95
C HIS A 20 15.41 31.40 -18.91
N ALA A 21 16.34 30.45 -18.79
CA ALA A 21 16.28 29.38 -17.79
C ALA A 21 16.39 29.92 -16.35
N GLU A 22 17.28 30.89 -16.13
CA GLU A 22 17.48 31.52 -14.83
C GLU A 22 16.32 32.44 -14.46
N ALA A 23 15.79 33.19 -15.44
CA ALA A 23 14.57 33.96 -15.26
C ALA A 23 13.39 33.04 -14.88
N LEU A 24 13.22 31.90 -15.57
CA LEU A 24 12.15 30.95 -15.28
C LEU A 24 12.27 30.33 -13.88
N ALA A 25 13.50 30.07 -13.39
CA ALA A 25 13.72 29.56 -12.03
C ALA A 25 13.30 30.57 -10.95
N LEU A 26 13.60 31.86 -11.12
CA LEU A 26 13.13 32.91 -10.21
C LEU A 26 11.61 33.09 -10.25
N LEU A 27 11.03 33.00 -11.44
CA LEU A 27 9.59 33.10 -11.63
C LEU A 27 8.84 31.92 -11.04
N ASP A 28 9.38 30.70 -11.13
CA ASP A 28 8.82 29.52 -10.46
C ASP A 28 8.74 29.75 -8.94
N ALA A 29 9.82 30.25 -8.32
CA ALA A 29 9.83 30.57 -6.89
C ALA A 29 8.84 31.69 -6.51
N LEU A 30 8.65 32.68 -7.38
CA LEU A 30 7.65 33.73 -7.17
C LEU A 30 6.23 33.16 -7.24
N LEU A 31 5.95 32.32 -8.24
CA LEU A 31 4.65 31.69 -8.48
C LEU A 31 4.32 30.60 -7.45
N GLU A 32 5.29 30.09 -6.71
CA GLU A 32 5.04 29.26 -5.51
C GLU A 32 4.42 30.07 -4.37
N HIS A 33 4.73 31.37 -4.26
CA HIS A 33 4.21 32.25 -3.23
C HIS A 33 2.95 33.02 -3.67
N ASP A 34 2.92 33.47 -4.92
CA ASP A 34 1.80 34.18 -5.54
C ASP A 34 1.44 33.55 -6.89
N PRO A 35 0.72 32.41 -6.89
CA PRO A 35 0.32 31.71 -8.11
C PRO A 35 -0.50 32.57 -9.08
N ALA A 36 -1.16 33.62 -8.60
CA ALA A 36 -2.05 34.48 -9.38
C ALA A 36 -1.32 35.67 -10.05
N ASN A 37 0.00 35.80 -9.83
CA ASN A 37 0.78 36.92 -10.34
C ASN A 37 0.80 36.93 -11.89
N ARG A 38 -0.02 37.78 -12.49
CA ARG A 38 -0.21 37.83 -13.94
C ARG A 38 1.07 38.17 -14.70
N GLU A 39 1.84 39.14 -14.21
CA GLU A 39 3.08 39.57 -14.85
C GLU A 39 4.11 38.43 -14.84
N ALA A 40 4.23 37.74 -13.70
CA ALA A 40 5.11 36.59 -13.56
C ALA A 40 4.69 35.42 -14.46
N LEU A 41 3.40 35.10 -14.56
CA LEU A 41 2.88 34.06 -15.46
C LEU A 41 3.19 34.38 -16.92
N HIS A 42 2.96 35.62 -17.35
CA HIS A 42 3.24 36.06 -18.72
C HIS A 42 4.74 35.98 -19.03
N LEU A 43 5.60 36.45 -18.12
CA LEU A 43 7.05 36.39 -18.31
C LEU A 43 7.56 34.95 -18.30
N ALA A 44 7.03 34.10 -17.41
CA ALA A 44 7.40 32.68 -17.33
C ALA A 44 7.01 31.92 -18.60
N ALA A 45 5.82 32.20 -19.14
CA ALA A 45 5.37 31.64 -20.42
C ALA A 45 6.29 32.06 -21.57
N ARG A 46 6.71 33.34 -21.61
CA ARG A 46 7.68 33.84 -22.59
C ARG A 46 9.05 33.19 -22.46
N CYS A 47 9.57 33.03 -21.23
CA CYS A 47 10.81 32.30 -20.98
C CYS A 47 10.73 30.86 -21.49
N LEU A 48 9.64 30.15 -21.16
CA LEU A 48 9.43 28.76 -21.57
C LEU A 48 9.37 28.63 -23.09
N HIS A 49 8.61 29.51 -23.75
CA HIS A 49 8.53 29.53 -25.22
C HIS A 49 9.88 29.79 -25.88
N ALA A 50 10.69 30.71 -25.35
CA ALA A 50 12.03 30.98 -25.87
C ALA A 50 12.97 29.78 -25.73
N LEU A 51 12.88 29.04 -24.61
CA LEU A 51 13.67 27.82 -24.39
C LEU A 51 13.28 26.70 -25.36
N GLU A 52 11.98 26.46 -25.54
CA GLU A 52 11.47 25.44 -26.47
C GLU A 52 11.87 25.72 -27.93
N ARG A 53 11.91 27.00 -28.31
CA ARG A 53 12.39 27.41 -29.64
C ARG A 53 13.89 27.22 -29.83
N ALA A 54 14.69 27.59 -28.83
CA ALA A 54 16.13 27.37 -28.88
C ALA A 54 16.48 25.88 -29.05
N ASP A 55 15.75 25.00 -28.37
CA ASP A 55 15.89 23.54 -28.50
C ASP A 55 15.44 23.03 -29.89
N ALA A 56 14.41 23.63 -30.50
CA ALA A 56 13.94 23.29 -31.83
C ALA A 56 14.85 23.79 -32.97
N GLU A 57 15.51 24.94 -32.79
CA GLU A 57 16.40 25.56 -33.77
C GLU A 57 17.84 25.00 -33.71
N HIS A 58 18.22 24.29 -32.64
CA HIS A 58 19.53 23.62 -32.50
C HIS A 58 19.44 22.10 -32.20
N PRO A 59 18.95 21.26 -33.13
CA PRO A 59 19.20 19.83 -33.06
C PRO A 59 20.66 19.57 -33.46
N ALA A 60 21.58 19.55 -32.48
CA ALA A 60 22.99 19.18 -32.63
C ALA A 60 23.65 19.60 -33.96
N GLY A 61 23.97 20.89 -34.10
CA GLY A 61 25.00 21.37 -35.01
C GLY A 61 24.60 22.43 -36.05
N SER A 62 24.57 23.70 -35.64
CA SER A 62 25.13 24.83 -36.40
C SER A 62 24.95 26.12 -35.60
N ALA A 63 26.03 26.88 -35.43
CA ALA A 63 26.04 28.19 -34.79
C ALA A 63 25.55 29.31 -35.72
N ASP A 64 25.12 30.41 -35.09
CA ASP A 64 24.76 31.73 -35.62
C ASP A 64 23.44 31.85 -36.41
N ILE A 65 22.38 32.31 -35.71
CA ILE A 65 21.64 33.54 -36.06
C ILE A 65 21.15 34.19 -34.75
N ALA A 66 21.69 35.37 -34.41
CA ALA A 66 21.08 36.27 -33.45
C ALA A 66 19.88 36.96 -34.11
N ASP A 67 18.70 36.32 -34.07
CA ASP A 67 17.44 36.98 -34.41
C ASP A 67 16.77 37.40 -33.10
N THR A 68 16.61 38.71 -32.92
CA THR A 68 15.96 39.30 -31.75
C THR A 68 14.46 39.03 -31.80
N ALA A 69 14.08 37.81 -31.44
CA ALA A 69 12.70 37.35 -31.35
C ALA A 69 11.87 38.25 -30.41
N HIS A 70 10.95 39.01 -30.98
CA HIS A 70 9.99 39.79 -30.22
C HIS A 70 9.10 38.86 -29.37
N ALA A 71 9.07 39.13 -28.07
CA ALA A 71 8.16 38.47 -27.14
C ALA A 71 6.72 38.57 -27.67
N PRO A 72 5.91 37.49 -27.63
CA PRO A 72 4.54 37.53 -28.09
C PRO A 72 3.77 38.65 -27.35
N PRO A 73 3.05 39.55 -28.04
CA PRO A 73 2.34 40.65 -27.40
C PRO A 73 1.32 40.14 -26.37
N ASP A 74 1.00 40.95 -25.37
CA ASP A 74 0.26 40.57 -24.14
C ASP A 74 -1.15 40.00 -24.35
N ALA A 75 -1.68 40.03 -25.58
CA ALA A 75 -2.97 39.46 -25.97
C ALA A 75 -2.88 38.61 -27.25
N SER A 76 -1.72 38.00 -27.54
CA SER A 76 -1.54 37.19 -28.75
C SER A 76 -1.84 35.70 -28.53
N PRO A 77 -2.33 34.98 -29.57
CA PRO A 77 -2.48 33.53 -29.55
C PRO A 77 -1.21 32.75 -29.17
N ALA A 78 -0.05 33.29 -29.55
CA ALA A 78 1.24 32.74 -29.18
C ALA A 78 1.49 32.77 -27.66
N LEU A 79 1.09 33.86 -26.99
CA LEU A 79 1.16 33.94 -25.53
C LEU A 79 0.16 32.99 -24.86
N ALA A 80 -1.06 32.86 -25.39
CA ALA A 80 -2.04 31.90 -24.87
C ALA A 80 -1.51 30.46 -24.93
N THR A 81 -0.86 30.09 -26.03
CA THR A 81 -0.22 28.77 -26.20
C THR A 81 0.93 28.56 -25.22
N ALA A 82 1.79 29.56 -25.03
CA ALA A 82 2.86 29.50 -24.06
C ALA A 82 2.34 29.37 -22.61
N LEU A 83 1.24 30.05 -22.26
CA LEU A 83 0.57 29.92 -20.97
C LEU A 83 -0.06 28.53 -20.77
N LEU A 84 -0.62 27.93 -21.82
CA LEU A 84 -1.09 26.54 -21.76
C LEU A 84 0.06 25.58 -21.45
N ALA A 85 1.19 25.71 -22.16
CA ALA A 85 2.38 24.90 -21.95
C ALA A 85 2.95 25.09 -20.53
N LEU A 86 2.99 26.33 -20.05
CA LEU A 86 3.39 26.64 -18.67
C LEU A 86 2.48 25.95 -17.64
N GLY A 87 1.17 25.99 -17.84
CA GLY A 87 0.22 25.29 -16.97
C GLY A 87 0.44 23.77 -16.98
N ASN A 88 0.70 23.18 -18.15
CA ASN A 88 1.01 21.75 -18.27
C ASN A 88 2.30 21.38 -17.52
N ARG A 89 3.33 22.24 -17.60
CA ARG A 89 4.58 22.09 -16.85
C ARG A 89 4.37 22.15 -15.34
N PHE A 90 3.56 23.08 -14.85
CA PHE A 90 3.21 23.14 -13.42
C PHE A 90 2.42 21.90 -12.99
N TYR A 91 1.44 21.48 -13.78
CA TYR A 91 0.65 20.30 -13.47
C TYR A 91 1.50 19.03 -13.40
N ALA A 92 2.45 18.85 -14.32
CA ALA A 92 3.40 17.73 -14.30
C ALA A 92 4.27 17.69 -13.01
N ARG A 93 4.46 18.85 -12.36
CA ARG A 93 5.16 18.99 -11.07
C ARG A 93 4.22 18.93 -9.85
N LYS A 94 2.94 18.58 -10.06
CA LYS A 94 1.88 18.54 -9.03
C LYS A 94 1.60 19.92 -8.40
N GLN A 95 1.90 21.00 -9.11
CA GLN A 95 1.64 22.39 -8.70
C GLN A 95 0.28 22.83 -9.25
N ALA A 96 -0.81 22.27 -8.69
CA ALA A 96 -2.17 22.42 -9.23
C ALA A 96 -2.68 23.87 -9.22
N ALA A 97 -2.34 24.64 -8.18
CA ALA A 97 -2.74 26.05 -8.08
C ALA A 97 -2.08 26.89 -9.19
N GLN A 98 -0.76 26.76 -9.39
CA GLN A 98 -0.04 27.45 -10.44
C GLN A 98 -0.53 27.03 -11.84
N ALA A 99 -0.81 25.75 -12.04
CA ALA A 99 -1.41 25.24 -13.28
C ALA A 99 -2.77 25.88 -13.57
N GLU A 100 -3.66 25.97 -12.58
CA GLU A 100 -4.95 26.64 -12.70
C GLU A 100 -4.77 28.10 -13.16
N HIS A 101 -3.91 28.87 -12.51
CA HIS A 101 -3.75 30.28 -12.85
C HIS A 101 -3.14 30.48 -14.24
N ALA A 102 -2.18 29.65 -14.64
CA ALA A 102 -1.63 29.67 -16.00
C ALA A 102 -2.69 29.37 -17.06
N TRP A 103 -3.53 28.34 -16.85
CA TRP A 103 -4.62 28.01 -17.77
C TRP A 103 -5.73 29.05 -17.80
N ARG A 104 -6.08 29.67 -16.66
CA ARG A 104 -7.01 30.81 -16.63
C ARG A 104 -6.45 32.02 -17.37
N ALA A 105 -5.15 32.29 -17.28
CA ALA A 105 -4.50 33.34 -18.05
C ALA A 105 -4.53 33.05 -19.57
N ALA A 106 -4.33 31.79 -19.98
CA ALA A 106 -4.52 31.39 -21.38
C ALA A 106 -5.97 31.62 -21.85
N LEU A 107 -6.95 31.21 -21.04
CA LEU A 107 -8.39 31.37 -21.32
C LEU A 107 -8.87 32.82 -21.31
N ALA A 108 -8.15 33.72 -20.63
CA ALA A 108 -8.45 35.15 -20.69
C ALA A 108 -8.09 35.77 -22.06
N ILE A 109 -7.17 35.12 -22.80
CA ILE A 109 -6.80 35.50 -24.17
C ILE A 109 -7.66 34.73 -25.18
N GLU A 110 -7.85 33.43 -24.97
CA GLU A 110 -8.65 32.55 -25.82
C GLU A 110 -9.73 31.80 -25.00
N PRO A 111 -10.94 32.39 -24.84
CA PRO A 111 -11.98 31.82 -23.97
C PRO A 111 -12.54 30.49 -24.45
N ASP A 112 -12.56 30.27 -25.76
CA ASP A 112 -13.17 29.10 -26.40
C ASP A 112 -12.12 28.04 -26.79
N TRP A 113 -11.22 27.70 -25.85
CA TRP A 113 -10.18 26.69 -26.05
C TRP A 113 -10.47 25.39 -25.27
N PRO A 114 -11.02 24.35 -25.93
CA PRO A 114 -11.41 23.11 -25.26
C PRO A 114 -10.28 22.40 -24.49
N SER A 115 -9.05 22.39 -25.00
CA SER A 115 -7.91 21.78 -24.29
C SER A 115 -7.56 22.53 -23.01
N ALA A 116 -7.58 23.87 -23.04
CA ALA A 116 -7.30 24.71 -21.86
C ALA A 116 -8.41 24.58 -20.81
N LEU A 117 -9.68 24.60 -21.23
CA LEU A 117 -10.83 24.32 -20.35
C LEU A 117 -10.75 22.89 -19.76
N GLY A 118 -10.41 21.91 -20.60
CA GLY A 118 -10.20 20.52 -20.21
C GLY A 118 -9.16 20.38 -19.10
N ASN A 119 -8.01 21.02 -19.26
CA ASN A 119 -6.92 21.01 -18.29
C ASN A 119 -7.28 21.77 -17.01
N LEU A 120 -7.93 22.92 -17.13
CA LEU A 120 -8.43 23.68 -15.98
C LEU A 120 -9.39 22.84 -15.13
N GLY A 121 -10.31 22.09 -15.75
CA GLY A 121 -11.19 21.17 -15.04
C GLY A 121 -10.44 20.12 -14.21
N LEU A 122 -9.28 19.66 -14.69
CA LEU A 122 -8.43 18.69 -13.99
C LEU A 122 -7.77 19.30 -12.74
N ALA A 123 -7.21 20.52 -12.84
CA ALA A 123 -6.65 21.21 -11.67
C ALA A 123 -7.70 21.61 -10.64
N LEU A 124 -8.91 21.97 -11.07
CA LEU A 124 -10.02 22.28 -10.17
C LEU A 124 -10.47 21.04 -9.39
N ARG A 125 -10.52 19.87 -10.04
CA ARG A 125 -10.78 18.58 -9.37
C ARG A 125 -9.75 18.30 -8.29
N ASP A 126 -8.46 18.46 -8.60
CA ASP A 126 -7.36 18.17 -7.67
C ASP A 126 -7.33 19.12 -6.46
N GLN A 127 -8.07 20.22 -6.52
CA GLN A 127 -8.29 21.17 -5.44
C GLN A 127 -9.69 21.01 -4.79
N ASP A 128 -10.36 19.88 -4.99
CA ASP A 128 -11.70 19.55 -4.48
C ASP A 128 -12.83 20.51 -4.91
N ARG A 129 -12.63 21.28 -5.98
CA ARG A 129 -13.61 22.23 -6.55
C ARG A 129 -14.46 21.56 -7.64
N ALA A 130 -15.10 20.45 -7.28
CA ALA A 130 -15.78 19.57 -8.24
C ALA A 130 -16.89 20.24 -9.07
N ALA A 131 -17.71 21.12 -8.47
CA ALA A 131 -18.81 21.79 -9.19
C ALA A 131 -18.30 22.75 -10.28
N GLU A 132 -17.21 23.46 -10.00
CA GLU A 132 -16.59 24.37 -10.95
C GLU A 132 -15.85 23.60 -12.05
N ALA A 133 -15.15 22.52 -11.67
CA ALA A 133 -14.54 21.60 -12.63
C ALA A 133 -15.58 21.06 -13.63
N GLU A 134 -16.75 20.60 -13.15
CA GLU A 134 -17.81 20.09 -14.04
C GLU A 134 -18.32 21.17 -14.99
N THR A 135 -18.48 22.40 -14.49
CA THR A 135 -18.94 23.55 -15.30
C THR A 135 -17.98 23.83 -16.46
N VAL A 136 -16.68 23.93 -16.17
CA VAL A 136 -15.64 24.21 -17.17
C VAL A 136 -15.52 23.05 -18.18
N LEU A 137 -15.60 21.80 -17.72
CA LEU A 137 -15.53 20.63 -18.60
C LEU A 137 -16.74 20.53 -19.53
N ARG A 138 -17.94 20.86 -19.03
CA ARG A 138 -19.15 20.92 -19.87
C ARG A 138 -19.09 22.08 -20.87
N GLN A 139 -18.48 23.21 -20.51
CA GLN A 139 -18.23 24.30 -21.46
C GLN A 139 -17.30 23.83 -22.60
N ALA A 140 -16.21 23.12 -22.29
CA ALA A 140 -15.31 22.57 -23.29
C ALA A 140 -16.06 21.66 -24.28
N LEU A 141 -16.97 20.81 -23.77
CA LEU A 141 -17.77 19.90 -24.59
C LEU A 141 -18.96 20.58 -25.30
N ALA A 142 -19.39 21.76 -24.86
CA ALA A 142 -20.35 22.57 -25.61
C ALA A 142 -19.70 23.20 -26.86
N ILE A 143 -18.43 23.61 -26.74
CA ILE A 143 -17.62 24.16 -27.84
C ILE A 143 -17.21 23.04 -28.80
N ALA A 144 -16.69 21.94 -28.27
CA ALA A 144 -16.22 20.80 -29.03
C ALA A 144 -16.78 19.49 -28.44
N PRO A 145 -17.99 19.05 -28.87
CA PRO A 145 -18.64 17.85 -28.35
C PRO A 145 -17.80 16.59 -28.42
N ASP A 146 -16.92 16.49 -29.41
CA ASP A 146 -16.16 15.25 -29.68
C ASP A 146 -14.73 15.32 -29.13
N HIS A 147 -14.42 16.32 -28.29
CA HIS A 147 -13.09 16.51 -27.74
C HIS A 147 -12.74 15.47 -26.67
N ALA A 148 -12.02 14.41 -27.06
CA ALA A 148 -11.68 13.25 -26.22
C ALA A 148 -10.98 13.61 -24.89
N GLY A 149 -10.07 14.60 -24.88
CA GLY A 149 -9.36 15.04 -23.68
C GLY A 149 -10.28 15.60 -22.58
N ALA A 150 -11.03 16.67 -22.90
CA ALA A 150 -12.06 17.23 -22.02
C ALA A 150 -13.09 16.19 -21.56
N ARG A 151 -13.54 15.29 -22.45
CA ARG A 151 -14.47 14.21 -22.07
C ARG A 151 -13.85 13.20 -21.10
N SER A 152 -12.58 12.84 -21.30
CA SER A 152 -11.84 11.98 -20.36
C SER A 152 -11.71 12.63 -18.99
N ASN A 153 -11.45 13.94 -18.94
CA ASN A 153 -11.37 14.68 -17.68
C ASN A 153 -12.72 14.79 -16.98
N LEU A 154 -13.83 14.94 -17.73
CA LEU A 154 -15.19 14.84 -17.18
C LEU A 154 -15.45 13.44 -16.61
N ALA A 155 -15.09 12.38 -17.32
CA ALA A 155 -15.24 11.02 -16.84
C ALA A 155 -14.46 10.79 -15.52
N LEU A 156 -13.22 11.28 -15.44
CA LEU A 156 -12.40 11.21 -14.22
C LEU A 156 -13.04 11.99 -13.05
N LEU A 157 -13.60 13.18 -13.29
CA LEU A 157 -14.30 13.96 -12.28
C LEU A 157 -15.56 13.24 -11.78
N LEU A 158 -16.34 12.66 -12.69
CA LEU A 158 -17.53 11.87 -12.36
C LEU A 158 -17.17 10.65 -11.52
N TRP A 159 -16.06 9.98 -11.87
CA TRP A 159 -15.55 8.87 -11.08
C TRP A 159 -15.11 9.31 -9.68
N HIS A 160 -14.34 10.41 -9.57
CA HIS A 160 -13.94 10.99 -8.28
C HIS A 160 -15.16 11.32 -7.39
N THR A 161 -16.24 11.81 -7.99
CA THR A 161 -17.50 12.14 -7.31
C THR A 161 -18.48 10.95 -7.18
N GLN A 162 -18.00 9.71 -7.38
CA GLN A 162 -18.76 8.46 -7.23
C GLN A 162 -19.97 8.32 -8.19
N ARG A 163 -20.01 9.10 -9.26
CA ARG A 163 -21.02 8.99 -10.34
C ARG A 163 -20.54 8.01 -11.42
N LEU A 164 -20.34 6.76 -11.00
CA LEU A 164 -19.61 5.74 -11.78
C LEU A 164 -20.27 5.41 -13.13
N ASP A 165 -21.61 5.30 -13.18
CA ASP A 165 -22.33 5.03 -14.43
C ASP A 165 -22.20 6.17 -15.43
N ALA A 166 -22.21 7.41 -14.96
CA ALA A 166 -21.99 8.58 -15.80
C ALA A 166 -20.55 8.62 -16.33
N ALA A 167 -19.56 8.35 -15.48
CA ALA A 167 -18.16 8.23 -15.90
C ALA A 167 -17.97 7.15 -16.97
N HIS A 168 -18.62 6.00 -16.79
CA HIS A 168 -18.60 4.90 -17.76
C HIS A 168 -19.21 5.29 -19.11
N ALA A 169 -20.33 6.02 -19.09
CA ALA A 169 -20.95 6.55 -20.32
C ALA A 169 -20.04 7.52 -21.06
N GLU A 170 -19.34 8.42 -20.35
CA GLU A 170 -18.41 9.37 -20.97
C GLU A 170 -17.22 8.67 -21.65
N TYR A 171 -16.62 7.64 -21.02
CA TYR A 171 -15.58 6.85 -21.67
C TYR A 171 -16.09 6.09 -22.89
N ARG A 172 -17.27 5.48 -22.80
CA ARG A 172 -17.89 4.79 -23.94
C ARG A 172 -18.07 5.72 -25.13
N HIS A 173 -18.49 6.96 -24.90
CA HIS A 173 -18.68 7.94 -25.96
C HIS A 173 -17.38 8.30 -26.70
N ILE A 174 -16.24 8.30 -26.01
CA ILE A 174 -14.92 8.42 -26.65
C ILE A 174 -14.65 7.20 -27.54
N LEU A 175 -14.86 6.00 -26.98
CA LEU A 175 -14.56 4.73 -27.64
C LEU A 175 -15.51 4.38 -28.79
N GLU A 176 -16.69 4.99 -28.87
CA GLU A 176 -17.60 4.87 -30.02
C GLU A 176 -17.02 5.51 -31.28
N ARG A 177 -16.13 6.50 -31.14
CA ARG A 177 -15.45 7.19 -32.25
C ARG A 177 -14.01 6.77 -32.43
N GLU A 178 -13.32 6.54 -31.32
CA GLU A 178 -11.92 6.14 -31.27
C GLU A 178 -11.80 4.82 -30.51
N PRO A 179 -12.18 3.67 -31.12
CA PRO A 179 -12.20 2.38 -30.44
C PRO A 179 -10.85 1.97 -29.84
N ASP A 180 -9.75 2.42 -30.46
CA ASP A 180 -8.37 2.12 -30.09
C ASP A 180 -7.73 3.25 -29.27
N ASN A 181 -8.50 4.22 -28.76
CA ASN A 181 -7.96 5.26 -27.88
C ASN A 181 -7.36 4.64 -26.63
N LEU A 182 -6.03 4.70 -26.52
CA LEU A 182 -5.27 4.06 -25.45
C LEU A 182 -5.67 4.56 -24.06
N HIS A 183 -5.71 5.88 -23.88
CA HIS A 183 -5.98 6.49 -22.59
C HIS A 183 -7.41 6.23 -22.12
N ALA A 184 -8.39 6.30 -23.02
CA ALA A 184 -9.79 6.01 -22.72
C ALA A 184 -10.00 4.52 -22.39
N ASN A 185 -9.40 3.60 -23.14
CA ASN A 185 -9.46 2.16 -22.83
C ASN A 185 -8.80 1.83 -21.48
N ASN A 186 -7.63 2.42 -21.19
CA ASN A 186 -6.96 2.20 -19.91
C ASN A 186 -7.78 2.76 -18.73
N ASN A 187 -8.30 3.98 -18.84
CA ASN A 187 -9.08 4.59 -17.76
C ASN A 187 -10.44 3.91 -17.57
N LEU A 188 -11.11 3.52 -18.67
CA LEU A 188 -12.32 2.69 -18.60
C LEU A 188 -12.03 1.36 -17.91
N GLY A 189 -10.91 0.72 -18.23
CA GLY A 189 -10.50 -0.52 -17.59
C GLY A 189 -10.36 -0.37 -16.07
N LEU A 190 -9.76 0.71 -15.60
CA LEU A 190 -9.64 0.99 -14.16
C LEU A 190 -11.01 1.22 -13.51
N LEU A 191 -11.88 2.03 -14.14
CA LEU A 191 -13.25 2.23 -13.66
C LEU A 191 -14.04 0.92 -13.60
N LEU A 192 -13.85 0.02 -14.57
CA LEU A 192 -14.49 -1.30 -14.58
C LEU A 192 -13.98 -2.21 -13.46
N LEU A 193 -12.72 -2.07 -13.01
CA LEU A 193 -12.25 -2.76 -11.81
C LEU A 193 -12.95 -2.25 -10.55
N ASP A 194 -13.14 -0.93 -10.43
CA ASP A 194 -13.89 -0.33 -9.30
C ASP A 194 -15.36 -0.78 -9.30
N LEU A 195 -15.95 -1.00 -10.48
CA LEU A 195 -17.28 -1.56 -10.66
C LEU A 195 -17.33 -3.10 -10.49
N ASN A 196 -16.21 -3.74 -10.14
CA ASN A 196 -16.11 -5.21 -10.00
C ASN A 196 -16.51 -5.98 -11.27
N ARG A 197 -16.17 -5.43 -12.46
CA ARG A 197 -16.42 -5.97 -13.81
C ARG A 197 -15.10 -6.39 -14.46
N GLN A 198 -14.38 -7.31 -13.82
CA GLN A 198 -13.01 -7.67 -14.20
C GLN A 198 -12.83 -8.18 -15.65
N PRO A 199 -13.72 -9.03 -16.21
CA PRO A 199 -13.57 -9.49 -17.59
C PRO A 199 -13.63 -8.35 -18.63
N GLU A 200 -14.44 -7.34 -18.34
CA GLU A 200 -14.57 -6.16 -19.22
C GLU A 200 -13.38 -5.22 -19.05
N ALA A 201 -12.89 -5.06 -17.82
CA ALA A 201 -11.65 -4.33 -17.55
C ALA A 201 -10.46 -4.92 -18.31
N GLU A 202 -10.31 -6.25 -18.26
CA GLU A 202 -9.29 -6.99 -19.00
C GLU A 202 -9.39 -6.72 -20.51
N ALA A 203 -10.59 -6.77 -21.09
CA ALA A 203 -10.80 -6.47 -22.50
C ALA A 203 -10.38 -5.03 -22.85
N ALA A 204 -10.68 -4.06 -22.00
CA ALA A 204 -10.29 -2.66 -22.19
C ALA A 204 -8.75 -2.51 -22.15
N PHE A 205 -8.08 -3.09 -21.15
CA PHE A 205 -6.61 -3.04 -21.06
C PHE A 205 -5.93 -3.72 -22.25
N ARG A 206 -6.46 -4.85 -22.74
CA ARG A 206 -5.92 -5.48 -23.95
C ARG A 206 -6.08 -4.62 -25.20
N ARG A 207 -7.17 -3.86 -25.34
CA ARG A 207 -7.32 -2.87 -26.43
C ARG A 207 -6.32 -1.74 -26.31
N ALA A 208 -6.12 -1.20 -25.10
CA ALA A 208 -5.08 -0.19 -24.87
C ALA A 208 -3.69 -0.70 -25.28
N LEU A 209 -3.36 -1.95 -24.93
CA LEU A 209 -2.08 -2.59 -25.29
C LEU A 209 -1.98 -2.98 -26.77
N ALA A 210 -3.10 -3.20 -27.45
CA ALA A 210 -3.11 -3.42 -28.90
C ALA A 210 -2.80 -2.11 -29.66
N ALA A 211 -3.22 -0.97 -29.12
CA ALA A 211 -2.88 0.36 -29.65
C ALA A 211 -1.41 0.72 -29.41
N ASP A 212 -0.89 0.48 -28.20
CA ASP A 212 0.54 0.61 -27.89
C ASP A 212 0.98 -0.40 -26.81
N PRO A 213 1.80 -1.41 -27.17
CA PRO A 213 2.28 -2.41 -26.21
C PRO A 213 3.39 -1.89 -25.29
N SER A 214 3.91 -0.67 -25.50
CA SER A 214 5.04 -0.10 -24.76
C SER A 214 4.65 0.66 -23.48
N VAL A 215 3.35 0.66 -23.11
CA VAL A 215 2.84 1.37 -21.93
C VAL A 215 2.86 0.47 -20.68
N PRO A 216 3.80 0.67 -19.73
CA PRO A 216 3.93 -0.20 -18.55
C PRO A 216 2.72 -0.11 -17.61
N GLU A 217 2.07 1.05 -17.51
CA GLU A 217 0.85 1.25 -16.72
C GLU A 217 -0.27 0.29 -17.17
N ALA A 218 -0.46 0.13 -18.49
CA ALA A 218 -1.49 -0.73 -19.05
C ALA A 218 -1.21 -2.21 -18.76
N HIS A 219 0.06 -2.64 -18.82
CA HIS A 219 0.47 -4.00 -18.40
C HIS A 219 0.26 -4.24 -16.91
N ASN A 220 0.58 -3.27 -16.05
CA ASN A 220 0.29 -3.37 -14.61
C ASN A 220 -1.22 -3.51 -14.36
N ASN A 221 -2.03 -2.71 -15.03
CA ASN A 221 -3.47 -2.71 -14.85
C ASN A 221 -4.12 -4.00 -15.38
N LEU A 222 -3.62 -4.53 -16.51
CA LEU A 222 -3.97 -5.86 -16.99
C LEU A 222 -3.61 -6.94 -15.96
N GLY A 223 -2.40 -6.87 -15.37
CA GLY A 223 -1.98 -7.77 -14.30
C GLY A 223 -2.93 -7.73 -13.09
N ASN A 224 -3.39 -6.54 -12.69
CA ASN A 224 -4.37 -6.38 -11.62
C ASN A 224 -5.72 -7.04 -11.97
N ALA A 225 -6.22 -6.82 -13.19
CA ALA A 225 -7.48 -7.41 -13.65
C ALA A 225 -7.44 -8.94 -13.69
N LEU A 226 -6.33 -9.51 -14.19
CA LEU A 226 -6.10 -10.96 -14.25
C LEU A 226 -5.95 -11.56 -12.85
N ASN A 227 -5.26 -10.86 -11.95
CA ASN A 227 -5.08 -11.27 -10.56
C ASN A 227 -6.41 -11.35 -9.81
N GLN A 228 -7.32 -10.38 -9.99
CA GLN A 228 -8.65 -10.40 -9.38
C GLN A 228 -9.52 -11.56 -9.91
N GLN A 229 -9.27 -12.02 -11.13
CA GLN A 229 -9.90 -13.21 -11.73
C GLN A 229 -9.18 -14.53 -11.37
N ALA A 230 -8.20 -14.50 -10.45
CA ALA A 230 -7.39 -15.65 -10.07
C ALA A 230 -6.59 -16.30 -11.22
N ARG A 231 -6.35 -15.59 -12.33
CA ARG A 231 -5.51 -16.02 -13.46
C ARG A 231 -4.05 -15.69 -13.20
N THR A 232 -3.47 -16.40 -12.22
CA THR A 232 -2.16 -16.09 -11.63
C THR A 232 -1.02 -15.99 -12.64
N ASP A 233 -0.85 -16.98 -13.53
CA ASP A 233 0.31 -17.01 -14.42
C ASP A 233 0.28 -15.89 -15.47
N GLU A 234 -0.91 -15.56 -15.97
CA GLU A 234 -1.09 -14.45 -16.90
C GLU A 234 -0.87 -13.10 -16.21
N ALA A 235 -1.33 -12.94 -14.95
CA ALA A 235 -1.05 -11.74 -14.17
C ALA A 235 0.46 -11.55 -13.93
N ILE A 236 1.18 -12.63 -13.60
CA ILE A 236 2.65 -12.61 -13.47
C ILE A 236 3.31 -12.21 -14.78
N ALA A 237 2.86 -12.75 -15.91
CA ALA A 237 3.38 -12.38 -17.22
C ALA A 237 3.18 -10.89 -17.51
N ALA A 238 1.98 -10.35 -17.26
CA ALA A 238 1.68 -8.93 -17.45
C ALA A 238 2.54 -8.01 -16.56
N TYR A 239 2.69 -8.31 -15.26
CA TYR A 239 3.57 -7.54 -14.40
C TYR A 239 5.05 -7.60 -14.82
N ARG A 240 5.51 -8.75 -15.32
CA ARG A 240 6.87 -8.87 -15.87
C ARG A 240 7.07 -8.03 -17.13
N GLN A 241 6.08 -7.92 -18.00
CA GLN A 241 6.13 -7.00 -19.14
C GLN A 241 6.22 -5.54 -18.69
N ALA A 242 5.41 -5.13 -17.71
CA ALA A 242 5.50 -3.80 -17.13
C ALA A 242 6.91 -3.50 -16.56
N LEU A 243 7.54 -4.47 -15.88
CA LEU A 243 8.91 -4.32 -15.35
C LEU A 243 9.99 -4.40 -16.43
N ALA A 244 9.76 -5.09 -17.55
CA ALA A 244 10.67 -5.09 -18.69
C ALA A 244 10.72 -3.70 -19.36
N LEU A 245 9.57 -3.04 -19.44
CA LEU A 245 9.44 -1.67 -19.98
C LEU A 245 9.92 -0.61 -18.99
N ARG A 246 9.68 -0.81 -17.69
CA ARG A 246 10.09 0.12 -16.62
C ARG A 246 10.64 -0.65 -15.40
N PRO A 247 11.95 -0.95 -15.37
CA PRO A 247 12.57 -1.75 -14.30
C PRO A 247 12.51 -1.14 -12.90
N ASP A 248 12.34 0.18 -12.79
CA ASP A 248 12.21 0.93 -11.53
C ASP A 248 10.74 1.13 -11.11
N TYR A 249 9.78 0.45 -11.73
CA TYR A 249 8.36 0.60 -11.40
C TYR A 249 7.98 -0.08 -10.07
N THR A 250 8.25 0.61 -8.97
CA THR A 250 8.12 0.14 -7.58
C THR A 250 6.75 -0.44 -7.24
N VAL A 251 5.66 0.19 -7.70
CA VAL A 251 4.29 -0.30 -7.50
C VAL A 251 4.11 -1.70 -8.10
N VAL A 252 4.65 -1.93 -9.30
CA VAL A 252 4.58 -3.24 -9.97
C VAL A 252 5.44 -4.27 -9.27
N LYS A 253 6.64 -3.89 -8.79
CA LYS A 253 7.47 -4.78 -7.96
C LYS A 253 6.69 -5.25 -6.73
N GLY A 254 6.00 -4.35 -6.04
CA GLY A 254 5.13 -4.68 -4.91
C GLY A 254 3.99 -5.64 -5.28
N ASN A 255 3.26 -5.34 -6.35
CA ASN A 255 2.15 -6.19 -6.83
C ASN A 255 2.63 -7.60 -7.21
N LEU A 256 3.72 -7.68 -7.97
CA LEU A 256 4.31 -8.95 -8.39
C LEU A 256 4.88 -9.72 -7.19
N ALA A 257 5.58 -9.05 -6.26
CA ALA A 257 6.09 -9.67 -5.03
C ALA A 257 4.96 -10.35 -4.25
N MET A 258 3.87 -9.62 -3.99
CA MET A 258 2.73 -10.14 -3.23
C MET A 258 2.06 -11.32 -3.96
N LEU A 259 1.94 -11.26 -5.28
CA LEU A 259 1.38 -12.35 -6.08
C LEU A 259 2.29 -13.59 -6.04
N LEU A 260 3.60 -13.43 -6.20
CA LEU A 260 4.58 -14.53 -6.13
C LEU A 260 4.61 -15.17 -4.75
N LEU A 261 4.66 -14.36 -3.69
CA LEU A 261 4.63 -14.85 -2.31
C LEU A 261 3.33 -15.62 -2.02
N ARG A 262 2.17 -15.10 -2.42
CA ARG A 262 0.89 -15.82 -2.20
C ARG A 262 0.80 -17.16 -2.92
N ASN A 263 1.58 -17.36 -3.98
CA ASN A 263 1.65 -18.61 -4.75
C ASN A 263 2.89 -19.44 -4.41
N GLY A 264 3.58 -19.16 -3.30
CA GLY A 264 4.71 -19.96 -2.82
C GLY A 264 6.00 -19.78 -3.63
N ARG A 265 6.04 -18.86 -4.60
CA ARG A 265 7.23 -18.54 -5.41
C ARG A 265 8.16 -17.60 -4.66
N TYR A 266 8.58 -18.02 -3.47
CA TYR A 266 9.30 -17.19 -2.51
C TYR A 266 10.66 -16.72 -3.01
N ALA A 267 11.40 -17.58 -3.73
CA ALA A 267 12.71 -17.24 -4.28
C ALA A 267 12.66 -16.00 -5.19
N GLU A 268 11.55 -15.81 -5.93
CA GLU A 268 11.33 -14.65 -6.79
C GLU A 268 10.60 -13.50 -6.07
N GLY A 269 9.69 -13.84 -5.15
CA GLY A 269 8.87 -12.85 -4.44
C GLY A 269 9.66 -12.01 -3.44
N TRP A 270 10.56 -12.62 -2.68
CA TRP A 270 11.31 -11.92 -1.63
C TRP A 270 12.22 -10.80 -2.14
N PRO A 271 13.00 -10.97 -3.23
CA PRO A 271 13.77 -9.87 -3.81
C PRO A 271 12.90 -8.67 -4.19
N LEU A 272 11.76 -8.91 -4.85
CA LEU A 272 10.84 -7.85 -5.28
C LEU A 272 10.15 -7.17 -4.09
N TYR A 273 9.93 -7.91 -2.99
CA TYR A 273 9.33 -7.38 -1.77
C TYR A 273 10.19 -6.30 -1.10
N GLU A 274 11.51 -6.23 -1.39
CA GLU A 274 12.38 -5.16 -0.90
C GLU A 274 12.02 -3.77 -1.50
N ALA A 275 11.20 -3.71 -2.56
CA ALA A 275 10.72 -2.45 -3.13
C ALA A 275 9.88 -1.60 -2.14
N ARG A 276 9.40 -2.18 -1.03
CA ARG A 276 8.66 -1.47 0.02
C ARG A 276 9.48 -0.40 0.76
N HIS A 277 10.81 -0.43 0.62
CA HIS A 277 11.74 0.55 1.20
C HIS A 277 11.99 1.75 0.28
N ASP A 278 11.49 1.69 -0.96
CA ASP A 278 11.75 2.71 -1.98
C ASP A 278 10.93 3.97 -1.69
N GLU A 279 11.58 5.14 -1.74
CA GLU A 279 10.97 6.43 -1.43
C GLU A 279 9.81 6.78 -2.40
N THR A 280 9.82 6.21 -3.62
CA THR A 280 8.74 6.39 -4.61
C THR A 280 7.41 5.79 -4.17
N VAL A 281 7.40 4.92 -3.15
CA VAL A 281 6.16 4.45 -2.50
C VAL A 281 5.44 5.58 -1.76
N GLY A 282 6.14 6.67 -1.43
CA GLY A 282 5.60 7.84 -0.74
C GLY A 282 5.31 7.57 0.73
N GLU A 283 4.19 8.08 1.25
CA GLU A 283 3.82 7.98 2.67
C GLU A 283 3.67 6.54 3.19
N HIS A 284 3.49 5.57 2.28
CA HIS A 284 3.38 4.15 2.59
C HIS A 284 4.72 3.42 2.61
N ALA A 285 5.84 4.10 2.33
CA ALA A 285 7.17 3.51 2.38
C ALA A 285 7.52 3.07 3.81
N VAL A 286 8.21 1.93 3.94
CA VAL A 286 8.73 1.48 5.23
C VAL A 286 9.82 2.44 5.67
N LYS A 287 9.60 3.13 6.79
CA LYS A 287 10.57 4.09 7.35
C LYS A 287 11.83 3.36 7.79
N LEU A 288 12.98 3.85 7.34
CA LEU A 288 14.28 3.33 7.74
C LEU A 288 14.51 3.53 9.24
N PRO A 289 15.23 2.61 9.91
CA PRO A 289 15.61 2.79 11.30
C PRO A 289 16.44 4.07 11.49
N PRO A 290 16.24 4.84 12.57
CA PRO A 290 16.98 6.07 12.83
C PRO A 290 18.39 5.78 13.40
N VAL A 291 19.14 4.89 12.72
CA VAL A 291 20.51 4.52 13.11
C VAL A 291 21.46 4.72 11.92
N PRO A 292 22.70 5.18 12.14
CA PRO A 292 23.66 5.44 11.07
C PRO A 292 24.43 4.19 10.64
N TRP A 293 24.05 3.01 11.11
CA TRP A 293 24.77 1.75 10.87
C TRP A 293 24.40 1.18 9.50
N PRO A 294 25.29 0.41 8.86
CA PRO A 294 24.98 -0.19 7.57
C PRO A 294 23.90 -1.26 7.70
N ARG A 295 23.08 -1.39 6.65
CA ARG A 295 22.10 -2.46 6.51
C ARG A 295 22.80 -3.76 6.17
N TRP A 296 22.44 -4.85 6.83
CA TRP A 296 22.87 -6.20 6.47
C TRP A 296 22.13 -6.70 5.23
N CYS A 297 22.89 -6.98 4.18
CA CYS A 297 22.45 -7.49 2.89
C CYS A 297 22.87 -8.95 2.63
N GLY A 298 23.53 -9.59 3.59
CA GLY A 298 23.98 -10.98 3.52
C GLY A 298 25.49 -11.16 3.69
N GLU A 299 26.18 -10.10 4.09
CA GLU A 299 27.60 -10.10 4.41
C GLU A 299 27.92 -11.12 5.52
N PRO A 300 29.16 -11.66 5.59
CA PRO A 300 29.57 -12.52 6.69
C PRO A 300 29.37 -11.85 8.06
N LEU A 301 28.82 -12.59 9.02
CA LEU A 301 28.58 -12.09 10.38
C LEU A 301 29.64 -12.52 11.39
N ASP A 302 30.69 -13.23 10.98
CA ASP A 302 31.74 -13.73 11.88
C ASP A 302 32.33 -12.63 12.76
N GLY A 303 32.11 -12.74 14.08
CA GLY A 303 32.61 -11.75 15.04
C GLY A 303 31.80 -10.44 15.08
N LYS A 304 30.73 -10.31 14.28
CA LYS A 304 29.95 -9.08 14.13
C LYS A 304 28.73 -9.02 15.04
N SER A 305 28.26 -7.81 15.26
CA SER A 305 27.03 -7.50 15.98
C SER A 305 25.92 -7.06 15.01
N ILE A 306 24.73 -7.63 15.16
CA ILE A 306 23.55 -7.31 14.34
C ILE A 306 22.34 -7.00 15.20
N ILE A 307 21.58 -5.98 14.84
CA ILE A 307 20.25 -5.72 15.39
C ILE A 307 19.16 -5.96 14.33
N VAL A 308 18.12 -6.70 14.70
CA VAL A 308 16.94 -6.88 13.86
C VAL A 308 15.87 -5.87 14.27
N TRP A 309 15.45 -5.06 13.30
CA TRP A 309 14.47 -4.00 13.49
C TRP A 309 13.06 -4.50 13.18
N PRO A 310 12.04 -4.13 13.98
CA PRO A 310 10.66 -4.54 13.73
C PRO A 310 10.14 -3.88 12.45
N GLU A 311 9.13 -4.48 11.85
CA GLU A 311 8.50 -3.95 10.64
C GLU A 311 6.98 -4.20 10.67
N GLN A 312 6.19 -3.23 10.20
CA GLN A 312 4.73 -3.33 10.04
C GLN A 312 3.94 -3.50 11.36
N GLY A 313 3.50 -4.72 11.70
CA GLY A 313 2.65 -4.97 12.86
C GLY A 313 3.01 -6.25 13.63
N TYR A 314 2.32 -6.46 14.76
CA TYR A 314 2.65 -7.56 15.68
C TYR A 314 2.65 -8.96 15.04
N GLY A 315 1.79 -9.20 14.05
CA GLY A 315 1.77 -10.49 13.35
C GLY A 315 3.07 -10.77 12.58
N ASP A 316 3.63 -9.74 11.96
CA ASP A 316 4.88 -9.82 11.22
C ASP A 316 6.05 -10.07 12.19
N ASP A 317 6.12 -9.29 13.26
CA ASP A 317 7.14 -9.43 14.31
C ASP A 317 7.10 -10.83 14.96
N LEU A 318 5.90 -11.30 15.35
CA LEU A 318 5.71 -12.63 15.96
C LEU A 318 6.03 -13.77 14.99
N GLN A 319 5.80 -13.59 13.69
CA GLN A 319 6.09 -14.64 12.72
C GLN A 319 7.58 -14.70 12.39
N PHE A 320 8.19 -13.56 12.09
CA PHE A 320 9.54 -13.51 11.53
C PHE A 320 10.65 -13.42 12.56
N CYS A 321 10.35 -13.18 13.85
CA CYS A 321 11.36 -13.28 14.90
C CYS A 321 12.01 -14.68 14.97
N ARG A 322 11.38 -15.71 14.39
CA ARG A 322 11.97 -17.04 14.17
C ARG A 322 13.32 -17.02 13.45
N TYR A 323 13.57 -16.04 12.60
CA TYR A 323 14.84 -15.94 11.86
C TYR A 323 15.95 -15.32 12.72
N VAL A 324 15.58 -14.54 13.73
CA VAL A 324 16.55 -13.90 14.64
C VAL A 324 17.36 -14.97 15.38
N THR A 325 16.71 -16.08 15.76
CA THR A 325 17.34 -17.20 16.46
C THR A 325 18.41 -17.91 15.63
N LEU A 326 18.43 -17.70 14.31
CA LEU A 326 19.35 -18.35 13.38
C LEU A 326 20.61 -17.50 13.10
N LEU A 327 20.66 -16.25 13.55
CA LEU A 327 21.75 -15.32 13.22
C LEU A 327 23.08 -15.72 13.87
N LYS A 328 23.07 -16.30 15.07
CA LYS A 328 24.29 -16.84 15.71
C LYS A 328 24.91 -17.96 14.87
N ALA A 329 24.09 -18.83 14.28
CA ALA A 329 24.55 -19.89 13.38
C ALA A 329 25.15 -19.36 12.06
N ARG A 330 24.93 -18.07 11.75
CA ARG A 330 25.56 -17.35 10.64
C ARG A 330 26.86 -16.62 11.03
N GLY A 331 27.36 -16.83 12.25
CA GLY A 331 28.64 -16.29 12.73
C GLY A 331 28.52 -15.04 13.61
N ALA A 332 27.31 -14.48 13.79
CA ALA A 332 27.12 -13.27 14.60
C ALA A 332 27.63 -13.50 16.04
N ALA A 333 28.56 -12.66 16.50
CA ALA A 333 29.00 -12.66 17.88
C ALA A 333 27.94 -12.07 18.80
N ARG A 334 27.18 -11.08 18.33
CA ARG A 334 26.10 -10.45 19.09
C ARG A 334 24.85 -10.27 18.22
N VAL A 335 23.71 -10.72 18.73
CA VAL A 335 22.39 -10.61 18.09
C VAL A 335 21.48 -9.85 19.03
N SER A 336 20.84 -8.81 18.51
CA SER A 336 19.84 -8.05 19.25
C SER A 336 18.56 -7.92 18.43
N VAL A 337 17.45 -7.70 19.10
CA VAL A 337 16.16 -7.43 18.46
C VAL A 337 15.56 -6.16 19.04
N ALA A 338 15.10 -5.26 18.19
CA ALA A 338 14.26 -4.15 18.58
C ALA A 338 12.78 -4.54 18.44
N CYS A 339 11.91 -4.00 19.28
CA CYS A 339 10.47 -4.28 19.23
C CYS A 339 9.64 -3.18 19.89
N GLY A 340 8.35 -3.15 19.58
CA GLY A 340 7.41 -2.28 20.29
C GLY A 340 7.16 -2.73 21.75
N PRO A 341 6.65 -1.85 22.63
CA PRO A 341 6.47 -2.14 24.06
C PRO A 341 5.70 -3.43 24.37
N ALA A 342 4.65 -3.72 23.59
CA ALA A 342 3.81 -4.89 23.78
C ALA A 342 4.54 -6.23 23.59
N LEU A 343 5.69 -6.26 22.92
CA LEU A 343 6.47 -7.48 22.65
C LEU A 343 7.72 -7.62 23.53
N GLY A 344 8.14 -6.56 24.22
CA GLY A 344 9.43 -6.50 24.91
C GLY A 344 9.67 -7.63 25.90
N ARG A 345 8.69 -7.92 26.78
CA ARG A 345 8.80 -9.04 27.74
C ARG A 345 8.82 -10.40 27.04
N LEU A 346 7.97 -10.59 26.02
CA LEU A 346 7.89 -11.87 25.29
C LEU A 346 9.17 -12.16 24.51
N PHE A 347 9.77 -11.15 23.87
CA PHE A 347 10.97 -11.32 23.06
C PHE A 347 12.22 -11.69 23.89
N LYS A 348 12.18 -11.52 25.21
CA LYS A 348 13.22 -12.07 26.10
C LYS A 348 13.27 -13.60 26.11
N SER A 349 12.20 -14.27 25.63
CA SER A 349 12.16 -15.72 25.48
C SER A 349 12.84 -16.25 24.20
N LEU A 350 13.28 -15.37 23.30
CA LEU A 350 13.98 -15.76 22.08
C LEU A 350 15.35 -16.36 22.41
N GLU A 351 15.57 -17.58 21.98
CA GLU A 351 16.88 -18.21 22.07
C GLU A 351 17.88 -17.51 21.13
N HIS A 352 19.16 -17.53 21.50
CA HIS A 352 20.26 -16.95 20.72
C HIS A 352 20.17 -15.42 20.49
N VAL A 353 19.43 -14.71 21.33
CA VAL A 353 19.35 -13.25 21.36
C VAL A 353 20.03 -12.71 22.62
N ASP A 354 21.01 -11.83 22.47
CA ASP A 354 21.76 -11.28 23.61
C ASP A 354 21.08 -10.04 24.24
N ALA A 355 20.28 -9.31 23.46
CA ALA A 355 19.59 -8.13 23.95
C ALA A 355 18.27 -7.86 23.21
N VAL A 356 17.26 -7.44 23.97
CA VAL A 356 15.98 -6.93 23.47
C VAL A 356 15.88 -5.44 23.78
N TYR A 357 15.68 -4.63 22.75
CA TYR A 357 15.51 -3.18 22.85
C TYR A 357 14.06 -2.81 22.60
N VAL A 358 13.42 -2.17 23.58
CA VAL A 358 12.04 -1.68 23.45
C VAL A 358 12.08 -0.28 22.84
N LEU A 359 11.30 -0.07 21.78
CA LEU A 359 11.16 1.20 21.08
C LEU A 359 10.02 2.01 21.69
N ASP A 360 10.23 2.54 22.90
CA ASP A 360 9.28 3.38 23.64
C ASP A 360 9.70 4.87 23.65
N GLY A 361 10.73 5.23 22.88
CA GLY A 361 11.34 6.55 22.87
C GLY A 361 12.29 6.81 24.05
N GLN A 362 12.55 5.79 24.87
CA GLN A 362 13.47 5.86 26.00
C GLN A 362 14.70 4.97 25.76
N GLY A 363 15.81 5.33 26.42
CA GLY A 363 17.04 4.56 26.37
C GLY A 363 17.90 4.81 25.13
N THR A 364 19.08 4.16 25.11
CA THR A 364 20.02 4.20 24.00
C THR A 364 20.29 2.78 23.52
N ILE A 365 20.28 2.58 22.21
CA ILE A 365 20.69 1.31 21.60
C ILE A 365 22.20 1.42 21.36
N PRO A 366 23.03 0.57 22.00
CA PRO A 366 24.47 0.54 21.73
C PRO A 366 24.74 0.27 20.26
N ARG A 367 25.89 0.73 19.76
CA ARG A 367 26.30 0.49 18.38
C ARG A 367 26.28 -1.00 18.01
N HIS A 368 25.76 -1.30 16.82
CA HIS A 368 25.91 -2.59 16.12
C HIS A 368 26.72 -2.40 14.83
N ASP A 369 27.33 -3.48 14.34
CA ASP A 369 28.00 -3.48 13.04
C ASP A 369 26.97 -3.40 11.90
N TYR A 370 25.82 -4.06 12.05
CA TYR A 370 24.75 -4.04 11.07
C TYR A 370 23.35 -3.94 11.68
N TRP A 371 22.38 -3.49 10.89
CA TRP A 371 20.95 -3.68 11.16
C TRP A 371 20.24 -4.41 10.02
N CYS A 372 19.11 -5.07 10.29
CA CYS A 372 18.26 -5.69 9.26
C CYS A 372 16.78 -5.57 9.62
N PHE A 373 15.90 -5.37 8.64
CA PHE A 373 14.46 -5.48 8.89
C PHE A 373 14.04 -6.93 9.10
N MET A 374 13.11 -7.15 10.04
CA MET A 374 12.54 -8.45 10.35
C MET A 374 12.00 -9.15 9.09
N MET A 375 11.25 -8.44 8.24
CA MET A 375 10.68 -9.01 7.02
C MET A 375 11.66 -9.09 5.84
N SER A 376 12.91 -8.63 6.00
CA SER A 376 13.98 -8.89 5.03
C SER A 376 14.74 -10.19 5.32
N LEU A 377 14.61 -10.75 6.52
CA LEU A 377 15.29 -12.00 6.89
C LEU A 377 14.93 -13.18 5.99
N PRO A 378 13.66 -13.42 5.58
CA PRO A 378 13.36 -14.51 4.66
C PRO A 378 14.20 -14.49 3.37
N LEU A 379 14.45 -13.30 2.82
CA LEU A 379 15.33 -13.10 1.67
C LEU A 379 16.79 -13.46 2.02
N ARG A 380 17.33 -12.96 3.14
CA ARG A 380 18.71 -13.22 3.59
C ARG A 380 18.97 -14.70 3.91
N PHE A 381 17.92 -15.45 4.19
CA PHE A 381 18.00 -16.89 4.43
C PHE A 381 17.65 -17.74 3.20
N GLY A 382 17.34 -17.13 2.04
CA GLY A 382 16.98 -17.87 0.83
C GLY A 382 15.72 -18.73 1.03
N THR A 383 14.75 -18.21 1.77
CA THR A 383 13.58 -18.97 2.21
C THR A 383 12.72 -19.36 1.01
N THR A 384 12.45 -20.65 0.90
CA THR A 384 11.46 -21.30 0.03
C THR A 384 10.33 -21.85 0.90
N VAL A 385 9.26 -22.39 0.32
CA VAL A 385 8.18 -23.01 1.10
C VAL A 385 8.70 -24.18 1.93
N GLU A 386 9.69 -24.91 1.40
CA GLU A 386 10.30 -26.10 1.98
C GLU A 386 11.36 -25.76 3.04
N THR A 387 11.92 -24.55 3.01
CA THR A 387 13.02 -24.14 3.91
C THR A 387 12.60 -23.15 4.99
N ILE A 388 11.29 -22.91 5.16
CA ILE A 388 10.77 -22.09 6.27
C ILE A 388 11.28 -22.68 7.60
N PRO A 389 11.91 -21.88 8.49
CA PRO A 389 12.30 -22.35 9.81
C PRO A 389 11.07 -22.80 10.59
N ALA A 390 11.02 -24.10 10.86
CA ALA A 390 9.93 -24.78 11.54
C ALA A 390 10.25 -25.41 12.92
N PRO A 391 11.44 -25.27 13.55
CA PRO A 391 11.59 -25.63 14.96
C PRO A 391 10.61 -24.84 15.83
N MET A 392 9.74 -25.56 16.53
CA MET A 392 8.77 -25.00 17.46
C MET A 392 8.99 -25.56 18.87
N PRO A 393 8.77 -24.77 19.93
CA PRO A 393 8.44 -23.36 19.89
C PRO A 393 9.68 -22.47 19.71
N TYR A 394 9.52 -21.31 19.06
CA TYR A 394 10.55 -20.26 19.01
C TYR A 394 10.25 -19.06 19.93
N LEU A 395 9.05 -19.00 20.52
CA LEU A 395 8.72 -18.11 21.63
C LEU A 395 8.20 -18.96 22.80
N ARG A 396 8.41 -18.53 24.04
CA ARG A 396 7.93 -19.25 25.23
C ARG A 396 7.27 -18.30 26.20
N ALA A 397 6.20 -18.77 26.85
CA ALA A 397 5.64 -18.08 28.00
C ALA A 397 6.61 -18.17 29.19
N ASP A 398 6.71 -17.09 29.96
CA ASP A 398 7.39 -17.14 31.26
C ASP A 398 6.66 -18.13 32.19
N ALA A 399 7.42 -18.99 32.88
CA ALA A 399 6.85 -20.10 33.64
C ALA A 399 6.03 -19.63 34.85
N ALA A 400 6.49 -18.58 35.55
CA ALA A 400 5.79 -18.04 36.71
C ALA A 400 4.52 -17.30 36.28
N LEU A 401 4.60 -16.56 35.17
CA LEU A 401 3.45 -15.89 34.57
C LEU A 401 2.41 -16.89 34.03
N ALA A 402 2.86 -17.95 33.36
CA ALA A 402 1.97 -19.03 32.90
C ALA A 402 1.26 -19.70 34.08
N GLN A 403 1.96 -19.93 35.20
CA GLN A 403 1.34 -20.48 36.39
C GLN A 403 0.27 -19.56 36.98
N SER A 404 0.55 -18.26 37.12
CA SER A 404 -0.43 -17.32 37.67
C SER A 404 -1.67 -17.17 36.79
N TRP A 405 -1.52 -17.26 35.46
CA TRP A 405 -2.66 -17.25 34.55
C TRP A 405 -3.47 -18.55 34.58
N ARG A 406 -2.83 -19.72 34.74
CA ARG A 406 -3.55 -21.00 34.86
C ARG A 406 -4.53 -21.01 36.02
N GLU A 407 -4.20 -20.36 37.13
CA GLU A 407 -5.07 -20.24 38.31
C GLU A 407 -6.31 -19.37 38.05
N ARG A 408 -6.27 -18.50 37.04
CA ARG A 408 -7.38 -17.62 36.63
C ARG A 408 -8.23 -18.21 35.51
N LEU A 409 -7.80 -19.35 34.94
CA LEU A 409 -8.45 -20.02 33.83
C LEU A 409 -9.17 -21.29 34.33
N PRO A 410 -10.07 -21.90 33.53
CA PRO A 410 -10.75 -23.13 33.92
C PRO A 410 -9.75 -24.24 34.23
N ALA A 411 -9.78 -24.79 35.45
CA ALA A 411 -8.78 -25.77 35.91
C ALA A 411 -8.84 -27.12 35.16
N ARG A 412 -9.98 -27.47 34.56
CA ARG A 412 -10.21 -28.75 33.86
C ARG A 412 -11.02 -28.55 32.58
N GLY A 413 -10.97 -29.56 31.71
CA GLY A 413 -11.69 -29.59 30.43
C GLY A 413 -10.85 -29.09 29.26
N PHE A 414 -11.38 -29.28 28.06
CA PHE A 414 -10.76 -28.88 26.81
C PHE A 414 -10.94 -27.37 26.58
N LYS A 415 -9.84 -26.61 26.68
CA LYS A 415 -9.84 -25.15 26.66
C LYS A 415 -9.51 -24.61 25.27
N VAL A 416 -10.41 -23.79 24.75
CA VAL A 416 -10.29 -23.21 23.41
C VAL A 416 -10.26 -21.69 23.48
N GLY A 417 -9.16 -21.10 23.04
CA GLY A 417 -9.04 -19.66 22.85
C GLY A 417 -9.75 -19.20 21.59
N VAL A 418 -10.51 -18.11 21.64
CA VAL A 418 -11.25 -17.58 20.47
C VAL A 418 -10.93 -16.11 20.17
N VAL A 419 -10.79 -15.79 18.89
CA VAL A 419 -10.63 -14.41 18.36
C VAL A 419 -11.46 -14.27 17.09
N TRP A 420 -12.47 -13.40 17.11
CA TRP A 420 -13.43 -13.23 16.02
C TRP A 420 -13.09 -12.08 15.07
N ALA A 421 -12.27 -11.12 15.51
CA ALA A 421 -11.93 -9.95 14.71
C ALA A 421 -10.49 -9.49 14.94
N GLY A 422 -9.93 -8.84 13.92
CA GLY A 422 -8.72 -8.04 14.07
C GLY A 422 -9.01 -6.68 14.72
N ALA A 423 -8.03 -5.79 14.61
CA ALA A 423 -8.14 -4.40 15.08
C ALA A 423 -8.26 -3.47 13.86
N PRO A 424 -9.38 -2.75 13.69
CA PRO A 424 -9.53 -1.79 12.61
C PRO A 424 -8.52 -0.64 12.78
N ARG A 425 -8.03 -0.11 11.65
CA ARG A 425 -7.08 1.00 11.58
C ARG A 425 -7.65 2.07 10.65
N PRO A 426 -8.59 2.91 11.12
CA PRO A 426 -9.29 3.88 10.26
C PRO A 426 -8.35 4.86 9.54
N GLN A 427 -7.19 5.13 10.11
CA GLN A 427 -6.14 5.98 9.55
C GLN A 427 -5.37 5.35 8.38
N ASP A 428 -5.50 4.04 8.16
CA ASP A 428 -4.89 3.31 7.05
C ASP A 428 -6.01 2.59 6.27
N PRO A 429 -6.57 3.22 5.23
CA PRO A 429 -7.69 2.67 4.46
C PRO A 429 -7.42 1.28 3.89
N ARG A 430 -6.17 1.01 3.44
CA ARG A 430 -5.80 -0.29 2.87
C ARG A 430 -5.80 -1.37 3.93
N ALA A 431 -5.16 -1.12 5.08
CA ALA A 431 -5.17 -2.04 6.19
C ALA A 431 -6.59 -2.27 6.73
N ASN A 432 -7.42 -1.23 6.78
CA ASN A 432 -8.79 -1.30 7.26
C ASN A 432 -9.67 -2.15 6.34
N ALA A 433 -9.57 -1.98 5.02
CA ALA A 433 -10.29 -2.81 4.05
C ALA A 433 -9.87 -4.29 4.10
N ILE A 434 -8.60 -4.58 4.41
CA ILE A 434 -8.12 -5.94 4.67
C ILE A 434 -8.73 -6.49 5.96
N ASP A 435 -8.80 -5.68 7.02
CA ASP A 435 -9.35 -6.09 8.32
C ASP A 435 -10.85 -6.41 8.21
N GLN A 436 -11.63 -5.55 7.57
CA GLN A 436 -13.06 -5.77 7.32
C GLN A 436 -13.34 -7.10 6.62
N ARG A 437 -12.48 -7.51 5.69
CA ARG A 437 -12.65 -8.76 4.93
C ARG A 437 -12.22 -10.02 5.68
N ARG A 438 -11.44 -9.91 6.77
CA ARG A 438 -11.00 -11.05 7.59
C ARG A 438 -11.73 -11.14 8.94
N SER A 439 -12.31 -10.04 9.42
CA SER A 439 -13.01 -9.95 10.70
C SER A 439 -14.46 -10.42 10.59
N THR A 440 -14.99 -10.94 11.69
CA THR A 440 -16.39 -11.35 11.87
C THR A 440 -16.96 -10.71 13.14
N HIS A 441 -18.27 -10.80 13.36
CA HIS A 441 -18.86 -10.37 14.62
C HIS A 441 -18.87 -11.54 15.63
N ALA A 442 -18.67 -11.25 16.92
CA ALA A 442 -18.79 -12.25 18.00
C ALA A 442 -20.04 -13.17 17.89
N ARG A 443 -21.21 -12.64 17.52
CA ARG A 443 -22.46 -13.43 17.38
C ARG A 443 -22.41 -14.46 16.27
N ASP A 444 -21.56 -14.27 15.26
CA ASP A 444 -21.37 -15.26 14.20
C ASP A 444 -20.74 -16.54 14.76
N TRP A 445 -20.06 -16.48 15.91
CA TRP A 445 -19.38 -17.61 16.54
C TRP A 445 -20.28 -18.50 17.39
N LEU A 446 -21.57 -18.18 17.54
CA LEU A 446 -22.51 -18.99 18.32
C LEU A 446 -22.49 -20.50 17.98
N PRO A 447 -22.38 -20.93 16.70
CA PRO A 447 -22.27 -22.36 16.39
C PRO A 447 -21.03 -23.03 16.99
N ILE A 448 -19.89 -22.32 17.06
CA ILE A 448 -18.66 -22.82 17.67
C ILE A 448 -18.82 -22.83 19.19
N LEU A 449 -19.35 -21.75 19.77
CA LEU A 449 -19.50 -21.60 21.23
C LEU A 449 -20.50 -22.59 21.85
N ARG A 450 -21.38 -23.19 21.04
CA ARG A 450 -22.34 -24.23 21.46
C ARG A 450 -21.77 -25.64 21.48
N VAL A 451 -20.53 -25.86 21.02
CA VAL A 451 -19.94 -27.20 20.99
C VAL A 451 -19.81 -27.74 22.43
N PRO A 452 -20.43 -28.89 22.76
CA PRO A 452 -20.44 -29.42 24.11
C PRO A 452 -19.03 -29.89 24.54
N GLY A 453 -18.78 -29.87 25.85
CA GLY A 453 -17.50 -30.34 26.42
C GLY A 453 -16.33 -29.35 26.32
N VAL A 454 -16.52 -28.23 25.63
CA VAL A 454 -15.48 -27.20 25.46
C VAL A 454 -15.60 -26.11 26.52
N ARG A 455 -14.47 -25.52 26.90
CA ARG A 455 -14.37 -24.32 27.74
C ARG A 455 -13.74 -23.20 26.93
N PHE A 456 -14.53 -22.18 26.61
CA PHE A 456 -14.04 -21.08 25.77
C PHE A 456 -13.41 -19.98 26.60
N VAL A 457 -12.26 -19.49 26.12
CA VAL A 457 -11.53 -18.34 26.65
C VAL A 457 -11.45 -17.30 25.54
N SER A 458 -11.96 -16.10 25.77
CA SER A 458 -11.77 -14.98 24.85
C SER A 458 -10.29 -14.60 24.82
N LEU A 459 -9.73 -14.47 23.64
CA LEU A 459 -8.44 -13.83 23.41
C LEU A 459 -8.62 -12.52 22.61
N GLN A 460 -9.86 -12.08 22.45
CA GLN A 460 -10.20 -10.88 21.70
C GLN A 460 -9.72 -9.64 22.45
N LYS A 461 -9.02 -8.76 21.73
CA LYS A 461 -8.63 -7.44 22.21
C LYS A 461 -9.01 -6.40 21.18
N GLY A 462 -9.20 -5.15 21.63
CA GLY A 462 -9.49 -4.00 20.78
C GLY A 462 -10.76 -3.28 21.22
N GLU A 463 -10.71 -1.95 21.22
CA GLU A 463 -11.77 -1.08 21.76
C GLU A 463 -13.13 -1.33 21.09
N ALA A 464 -13.14 -1.58 19.78
CA ALA A 464 -14.36 -1.82 19.01
C ALA A 464 -14.85 -3.28 19.01
N THR A 465 -13.96 -4.25 19.28
CA THR A 465 -14.23 -5.68 19.02
C THR A 465 -14.37 -6.50 20.28
N GLN A 466 -13.63 -6.17 21.35
CA GLN A 466 -13.73 -6.85 22.64
C GLN A 466 -15.12 -6.69 23.29
N PRO A 467 -15.77 -5.50 23.31
CA PRO A 467 -17.09 -5.34 23.93
C PRO A 467 -18.20 -6.17 23.25
N GLN A 468 -17.98 -6.67 22.03
CA GLN A 468 -18.94 -7.54 21.33
C GLN A 468 -19.21 -8.84 22.08
N ILE A 469 -18.33 -9.24 23.01
CA ILE A 469 -18.56 -10.40 23.90
C ILE A 469 -19.84 -10.25 24.74
N HIS A 470 -20.25 -9.02 25.06
CA HIS A 470 -21.47 -8.75 25.80
C HIS A 470 -22.74 -8.94 24.95
N ALA A 471 -22.62 -8.97 23.62
CA ALA A 471 -23.72 -9.29 22.72
C ALA A 471 -24.00 -10.80 22.64
N LEU A 472 -23.17 -11.64 23.28
CA LEU A 472 -23.37 -13.08 23.40
C LEU A 472 -24.31 -13.41 24.58
N PRO A 473 -25.13 -14.48 24.46
CA PRO A 473 -25.87 -15.04 25.59
C PRO A 473 -24.93 -15.37 26.75
N ALA A 474 -25.35 -15.08 27.98
CA ALA A 474 -24.49 -15.18 29.16
C ALA A 474 -23.95 -16.59 29.38
N GLU A 475 -24.75 -17.60 29.05
CA GLU A 475 -24.44 -19.03 29.18
C GLU A 475 -23.45 -19.55 28.13
N LEU A 476 -23.27 -18.83 27.02
CA LEU A 476 -22.30 -19.16 25.95
C LEU A 476 -21.09 -18.23 25.94
N ARG A 477 -21.03 -17.27 26.87
CA ARG A 477 -19.99 -16.25 26.90
C ARG A 477 -18.65 -16.88 27.30
N PRO A 478 -17.59 -16.74 26.48
CA PRO A 478 -16.24 -17.16 26.87
C PRO A 478 -15.78 -16.44 28.14
N LEU A 479 -14.92 -17.09 28.93
CA LEU A 479 -14.18 -16.40 29.98
C LEU A 479 -13.25 -15.36 29.34
N ASP A 480 -13.31 -14.10 29.74
CA ASP A 480 -12.48 -13.04 29.17
C ASP A 480 -11.41 -12.54 30.15
N PRO A 481 -10.14 -12.97 30.02
CA PRO A 481 -9.03 -12.46 30.79
C PRO A 481 -8.39 -11.18 30.23
N MET A 482 -8.81 -10.70 29.05
CA MET A 482 -7.99 -9.81 28.23
C MET A 482 -7.88 -8.38 28.76
N ASP A 483 -8.82 -7.93 29.60
CA ASP A 483 -8.71 -6.64 30.32
C ASP A 483 -7.53 -6.61 31.29
N ALA A 484 -7.13 -7.76 31.83
CA ALA A 484 -6.01 -7.87 32.75
C ALA A 484 -4.69 -8.22 32.06
N ALA A 485 -4.72 -8.58 30.77
CA ALA A 485 -3.51 -8.87 30.00
C ALA A 485 -2.89 -7.56 29.49
N GLN A 486 -1.69 -7.23 29.98
CA GLN A 486 -1.01 -5.97 29.69
C GLN A 486 -0.30 -6.03 28.34
N ASP A 487 0.35 -7.16 28.04
CA ASP A 487 1.21 -7.32 26.86
C ASP A 487 1.14 -8.72 26.24
N PHE A 488 1.96 -8.98 25.22
CA PHE A 488 2.01 -10.29 24.58
C PHE A 488 2.65 -11.37 25.45
N ALA A 489 3.38 -11.03 26.52
CA ALA A 489 3.87 -12.04 27.46
C ALA A 489 2.72 -12.58 28.33
N ASP A 490 1.80 -11.73 28.78
CA ASP A 490 0.56 -12.18 29.44
C ASP A 490 -0.30 -13.00 28.48
N THR A 491 -0.46 -12.50 27.25
CA THR A 491 -1.22 -13.20 26.21
C THR A 491 -0.61 -14.57 25.90
N ALA A 492 0.72 -14.67 25.83
CA ALA A 492 1.42 -15.94 25.63
C ALA A 492 1.21 -16.90 26.80
N ALA A 493 1.23 -16.41 28.04
CA ALA A 493 0.96 -17.19 29.24
C ALA A 493 -0.48 -17.73 29.29
N ILE A 494 -1.46 -16.93 28.86
CA ILE A 494 -2.85 -17.39 28.71
C ILE A 494 -2.91 -18.47 27.63
N VAL A 495 -2.33 -18.24 26.45
CA VAL A 495 -2.31 -19.20 25.33
C VAL A 495 -1.59 -20.49 25.71
N ASP A 496 -0.54 -20.44 26.52
CA ASP A 496 0.19 -21.61 27.02
C ASP A 496 -0.73 -22.55 27.83
N ALA A 497 -1.73 -22.02 28.51
CA ALA A 497 -2.70 -22.82 29.25
C ALA A 497 -3.79 -23.44 28.36
N LEU A 498 -3.87 -23.12 27.07
CA LEU A 498 -4.93 -23.57 26.17
C LEU A 498 -4.55 -24.86 25.41
N ASP A 499 -5.58 -25.62 25.04
CA ASP A 499 -5.46 -26.85 24.27
C ASP A 499 -5.52 -26.58 22.76
N LEU A 500 -6.28 -25.55 22.36
CA LEU A 500 -6.43 -25.08 20.97
C LEU A 500 -6.71 -23.58 20.94
N VAL A 501 -6.26 -22.90 19.90
CA VAL A 501 -6.69 -21.53 19.55
C VAL A 501 -7.47 -21.56 18.24
N ILE A 502 -8.61 -20.89 18.17
CA ILE A 502 -9.39 -20.68 16.94
C ILE A 502 -9.49 -19.18 16.71
N THR A 503 -8.98 -18.70 15.58
CA THR A 503 -8.84 -17.26 15.32
C THR A 503 -9.13 -16.95 13.86
N VAL A 504 -9.63 -15.74 13.58
CA VAL A 504 -9.45 -15.16 12.24
C VAL A 504 -7.97 -14.83 12.00
N ASP A 505 -7.61 -14.44 10.77
CA ASP A 505 -6.23 -14.13 10.36
C ASP A 505 -5.62 -12.90 11.09
N THR A 506 -5.18 -13.07 12.33
CA THR A 506 -4.64 -12.02 13.22
C THR A 506 -3.26 -12.37 13.80
N SER A 507 -2.66 -11.46 14.58
CA SER A 507 -1.46 -11.73 15.37
C SER A 507 -1.60 -12.94 16.31
N MET A 508 -2.81 -13.29 16.73
CA MET A 508 -3.05 -14.46 17.58
C MET A 508 -2.70 -15.77 16.88
N ALA A 509 -2.92 -15.86 15.56
CA ALA A 509 -2.51 -17.02 14.77
C ALA A 509 -0.99 -17.23 14.85
N HIS A 510 -0.26 -16.13 14.75
CA HIS A 510 1.19 -16.12 14.81
C HIS A 510 1.73 -16.42 16.21
N LEU A 511 1.12 -15.86 17.26
CA LEU A 511 1.50 -16.12 18.65
C LEU A 511 1.31 -17.61 19.00
N ALA A 512 0.12 -18.15 18.75
CA ALA A 512 -0.17 -19.56 19.04
C ALA A 512 0.76 -20.49 18.26
N GLY A 513 0.99 -20.19 16.97
CA GLY A 513 1.94 -20.92 16.14
C GLY A 513 3.38 -20.85 16.67
N ALA A 514 3.84 -19.68 17.11
CA ALA A 514 5.18 -19.47 17.67
C ALA A 514 5.42 -20.22 18.98
N LEU A 515 4.38 -20.36 19.80
CA LEU A 515 4.34 -21.16 21.03
C LEU A 515 4.18 -22.66 20.75
N GLY A 516 4.09 -23.08 19.49
CA GLY A 516 3.90 -24.48 19.11
C GLY A 516 2.53 -25.04 19.49
N LYS A 517 1.52 -24.20 19.72
CA LYS A 517 0.14 -24.61 20.05
C LYS A 517 -0.65 -25.00 18.79
N PRO A 518 -1.65 -25.91 18.90
CA PRO A 518 -2.63 -26.08 17.84
C PRO A 518 -3.36 -24.78 17.58
N VAL A 519 -3.50 -24.40 16.31
CA VAL A 519 -4.23 -23.19 15.94
C VAL A 519 -5.06 -23.41 14.69
N TRP A 520 -6.34 -23.06 14.75
CA TRP A 520 -7.24 -23.07 13.61
C TRP A 520 -7.46 -21.65 13.13
N ILE A 521 -7.24 -21.41 11.84
CA ILE A 521 -7.22 -20.07 11.26
C ILE A 521 -8.36 -19.97 10.25
N LEU A 522 -9.31 -19.08 10.54
CA LEU A 522 -10.38 -18.71 9.61
C LEU A 522 -9.80 -17.72 8.61
N SER A 523 -9.80 -18.10 7.33
CA SER A 523 -9.14 -17.34 6.25
C SER A 523 -10.15 -16.85 5.22
N ARG A 524 -9.98 -15.60 4.81
CA ARG A 524 -10.79 -14.96 3.77
C ARG A 524 -10.57 -15.59 2.39
N TYR A 525 -11.52 -15.39 1.48
CA TYR A 525 -11.52 -16.01 0.16
C TYR A 525 -10.25 -15.74 -0.66
N ASP A 526 -9.77 -14.50 -0.68
CA ASP A 526 -8.57 -14.09 -1.42
C ASP A 526 -7.24 -14.50 -0.75
N ALA A 527 -7.33 -15.11 0.43
CA ALA A 527 -6.26 -15.60 1.31
C ALA A 527 -5.18 -14.55 1.66
N CYS A 528 -4.62 -14.67 2.86
CA CYS A 528 -3.35 -14.00 3.14
C CYS A 528 -2.21 -14.78 2.49
N TRP A 529 -1.23 -14.06 1.94
CA TRP A 529 -0.10 -14.66 1.24
C TRP A 529 0.66 -15.69 2.08
N ARG A 530 0.61 -15.56 3.41
CA ARG A 530 1.23 -16.49 4.37
C ARG A 530 0.61 -17.88 4.35
N TRP A 531 -0.67 -17.97 4.05
CA TRP A 531 -1.42 -19.23 4.14
C TRP A 531 -1.44 -20.00 2.81
N LEU A 532 -0.98 -19.37 1.72
CA LEU A 532 -1.13 -19.84 0.34
C LEU A 532 -2.61 -20.12 0.01
N ARG A 533 -2.89 -20.85 -1.08
CA ARG A 533 -4.23 -21.21 -1.53
C ARG A 533 -4.41 -22.72 -1.58
N GLU A 534 -5.68 -23.17 -1.60
CA GLU A 534 -6.08 -24.55 -1.91
C GLU A 534 -5.46 -25.60 -0.96
N ARG A 535 -5.30 -25.23 0.30
CA ARG A 535 -4.77 -26.10 1.35
C ARG A 535 -5.43 -25.84 2.69
N ASP A 536 -5.41 -26.84 3.56
CA ASP A 536 -5.96 -26.79 4.92
C ASP A 536 -4.87 -26.82 6.01
N ASN A 537 -3.59 -26.81 5.63
CA ASN A 537 -2.43 -26.75 6.52
C ASN A 537 -1.61 -25.48 6.27
N SER A 538 -0.74 -25.11 7.22
CA SER A 538 0.14 -23.95 7.07
C SER A 538 1.58 -24.39 6.76
N PRO A 539 2.26 -23.76 5.79
CA PRO A 539 3.69 -23.97 5.61
C PRO A 539 4.52 -23.33 6.73
N TRP A 540 3.96 -22.38 7.49
CA TRP A 540 4.67 -21.66 8.55
C TRP A 540 4.53 -22.27 9.94
N TYR A 541 3.44 -23.01 10.17
CA TYR A 541 3.07 -23.54 11.48
C TYR A 541 2.60 -24.99 11.35
N PRO A 542 3.41 -25.99 11.74
CA PRO A 542 3.11 -27.40 11.53
C PRO A 542 1.79 -27.88 12.16
N ARG A 543 1.36 -27.24 13.25
CA ARG A 543 0.12 -27.58 13.98
C ARG A 543 -1.07 -26.69 13.63
N ALA A 544 -0.94 -25.87 12.58
CA ALA A 544 -2.03 -25.00 12.15
C ALA A 544 -2.95 -25.71 11.14
N ARG A 545 -4.26 -25.47 11.28
CA ARG A 545 -5.29 -25.88 10.33
C ARG A 545 -6.01 -24.66 9.77
N LEU A 546 -6.16 -24.59 8.45
CA LEU A 546 -6.80 -23.48 7.75
C LEU A 546 -8.25 -23.81 7.42
N PHE A 547 -9.13 -22.83 7.63
CA PHE A 547 -10.51 -22.85 7.19
C PHE A 547 -10.75 -21.66 6.26
N GLN A 548 -10.40 -21.84 4.99
CA GLN A 548 -10.61 -20.81 3.97
C GLN A 548 -12.08 -20.77 3.52
N GLN A 549 -12.59 -19.55 3.31
CA GLN A 549 -13.85 -19.29 2.64
C GLN A 549 -13.90 -19.91 1.24
N ARG A 550 -15.03 -20.52 0.89
CA ARG A 550 -15.29 -21.05 -0.46
C ARG A 550 -15.90 -20.01 -1.40
N ALA A 551 -16.57 -19.01 -0.84
CA ALA A 551 -17.09 -17.85 -1.56
C ALA A 551 -16.77 -16.57 -0.78
N PRO A 552 -16.53 -15.44 -1.46
CA PRO A 552 -16.29 -14.15 -0.79
C PRO A 552 -17.39 -13.82 0.22
N GLY A 553 -17.01 -13.56 1.47
CA GLY A 553 -17.94 -13.12 2.52
C GLY A 553 -18.75 -14.24 3.19
N ASP A 554 -18.68 -15.49 2.73
CA ASP A 554 -19.40 -16.62 3.32
C ASP A 554 -18.69 -17.14 4.59
N TRP A 555 -18.77 -16.35 5.66
CA TRP A 555 -18.28 -16.75 6.98
C TRP A 555 -19.17 -17.80 7.65
N GLY A 556 -20.46 -17.86 7.30
CA GLY A 556 -21.39 -18.85 7.86
C GLY A 556 -20.96 -20.29 7.56
N GLU A 557 -20.55 -20.56 6.32
CA GLU A 557 -20.03 -21.87 5.90
C GLU A 557 -18.76 -22.26 6.65
N VAL A 558 -17.83 -21.30 6.80
CA VAL A 558 -16.57 -21.47 7.52
C VAL A 558 -16.83 -21.79 8.99
N ILE A 559 -17.67 -21.00 9.67
CA ILE A 559 -18.04 -21.20 11.07
C ILE A 559 -18.68 -22.58 11.28
N ALA A 560 -19.59 -23.00 10.39
CA ALA A 560 -20.23 -24.30 10.50
C ALA A 560 -19.24 -25.47 10.35
N ARG A 561 -18.25 -25.36 9.45
CA ARG A 561 -17.16 -26.33 9.33
C ARG A 561 -16.28 -26.39 10.56
N VAL A 562 -15.92 -25.22 11.12
CA VAL A 562 -15.11 -25.13 12.34
C VAL A 562 -15.86 -25.78 13.51
N ALA A 563 -17.15 -25.48 13.68
CA ALA A 563 -17.97 -26.07 14.74
C ALA A 563 -18.04 -27.60 14.65
N ARG A 564 -18.29 -28.16 13.45
CA ARG A 564 -18.28 -29.62 13.23
C ARG A 564 -16.92 -30.24 13.51
N ALA A 565 -15.85 -29.60 13.07
CA ALA A 565 -14.49 -30.06 13.34
C ALA A 565 -14.17 -30.05 14.83
N LEU A 566 -14.60 -29.01 15.55
CA LEU A 566 -14.38 -28.87 16.99
C LEU A 566 -15.16 -29.91 17.78
N ASP A 567 -16.42 -30.15 17.41
CA ASP A 567 -17.25 -31.20 18.03
C ASP A 567 -16.66 -32.59 17.86
N ALA A 568 -16.12 -32.90 16.67
CA ALA A 568 -15.39 -34.15 16.45
C ALA A 568 -14.11 -34.24 17.30
N LEU A 569 -13.35 -33.15 17.42
CA LEU A 569 -12.13 -33.11 18.22
C LEU A 569 -12.40 -33.23 19.73
N ALA A 570 -13.46 -32.59 20.24
CA ALA A 570 -13.79 -32.60 21.67
C ALA A 570 -14.35 -33.95 22.15
N LYS A 571 -14.77 -34.82 21.22
CA LYS A 571 -15.27 -36.18 21.49
C LYS A 571 -14.20 -37.27 21.38
N ALA A 572 -13.07 -36.95 20.75
CA ALA A 572 -11.91 -37.84 20.64
C ALA A 572 -11.05 -37.77 21.90
#